data_AF-A0A5N9ARN6-F1
#
_entry.id   AF-A0A5N9ARN6-F1
#
_cell.length_a   1.000
_cell.length_b   1.000
_cell.length_c   1.000
_cell.angle_alpha   90.00
_cell.angle_beta   90.00
_cell.angle_gamma   90.00
#
_symmetry.space_group_name_H-M   'P 1'
#
loop_
_entity.id
_entity.type
_entity.pdbx_description
1 polymer ?
#
loop_
_entity_poly.entity_id
_entity_poly.type
_entity_poly.pdbx_seq_one_letter_code
_entity_poly.pdbx_strand_id
1 'polypeptide(L)' 'MTARTGKEYLEGLRSHPRDIWIEGEQVKDVTTHPAFARCAGSIASLYDTQF' A
#
# COMPACT_ATOMS: atom_id res chain seq x y z
N MET A 1 14.08 2.48 -16.82
CA MET A 1 12.89 2.14 -16.00
C MET A 1 13.13 2.75 -14.64
N THR A 2 12.52 3.89 -14.32
CA THR A 2 12.73 4.58 -13.05
C THR A 2 12.08 3.79 -11.92
N ALA A 3 12.75 3.70 -10.77
CA ALA A 3 12.13 3.15 -9.57
C ALA A 3 10.96 4.07 -9.15
N ARG A 4 9.85 3.48 -8.72
CA ARG A 4 8.72 4.23 -8.13
C ARG A 4 9.14 4.77 -6.77
N THR A 5 8.67 5.95 -6.41
CA THR A 5 8.74 6.46 -5.03
C THR A 5 7.74 5.71 -4.14
N GLY A 6 7.94 5.76 -2.82
CA GLY A 6 7.01 5.18 -1.84
C GLY A 6 5.62 5.80 -1.93
N LYS A 7 5.53 7.09 -2.26
CA LYS A 7 4.26 7.78 -2.50
C LYS A 7 3.52 7.18 -3.71
N GLU A 8 4.20 7.00 -4.84
CA GLU A 8 3.60 6.41 -6.04
C GLU A 8 3.16 4.97 -5.82
N TYR A 9 3.89 4.21 -4.99
CA TYR A 9 3.49 2.89 -4.57
C TYR A 9 2.15 2.91 -3.80
N LEU A 10 2.05 3.74 -2.77
CA LEU A 10 0.82 3.85 -1.95
C LEU A 10 -0.36 4.36 -2.78
N GLU A 11 -0.14 5.32 -3.67
CA GLU A 11 -1.17 5.83 -4.58
C GLU A 11 -1.65 4.72 -5.52
N GLY A 12 -0.74 3.89 -6.04
CA GLY A 12 -1.08 2.71 -6.85
C GLY A 12 -1.91 1.66 -6.08
N LEU A 13 -1.72 1.53 -4.76
CA LEU A 13 -2.55 0.66 -3.91
C LEU A 13 -3.97 1.21 -3.76
N ARG A 14 -4.15 2.53 -3.69
CA ARG A 14 -5.47 3.19 -3.58
C ARG A 14 -6.23 3.21 -4.89
N SER A 15 -5.54 3.49 -6.00
CA SER A 15 -6.15 3.63 -7.32
C SER A 15 -6.65 2.31 -7.91
N HIS A 16 -6.13 1.18 -7.42
CA HIS A 16 -6.56 -0.15 -7.83
C HIS A 16 -7.03 -0.92 -6.59
N PRO A 17 -8.24 -0.65 -6.09
CA PRO A 17 -8.77 -1.40 -4.96
C PRO A 17 -8.83 -2.89 -5.30
N ARG A 18 -8.51 -3.74 -4.32
CA ARG A 18 -8.58 -5.20 -4.47
C ARG A 18 -9.62 -5.74 -3.50
N ASP A 19 -10.23 -6.86 -3.87
CA ASP A 19 -11.10 -7.61 -2.97
C ASP A 19 -10.27 -8.30 -1.89
N ILE A 20 -10.04 -7.57 -0.80
CA ILE A 20 -9.31 -8.03 0.37
C ILE A 20 -10.30 -8.15 1.51
N TRP A 21 -10.29 -9.32 2.15
CA TRP A 21 -11.15 -9.64 3.27
C TRP A 21 -10.29 -10.07 4.45
N ILE A 22 -10.56 -9.53 5.62
CA ILE A 22 -9.87 -9.89 6.86
C ILE A 22 -10.89 -9.96 8.00
N GLU A 23 -10.85 -11.05 8.77
CA GLU A 23 -11.79 -11.29 9.87
C GLU A 23 -13.29 -11.13 9.50
N GLY A 24 -13.64 -11.39 8.24
CA GLY A 24 -15.01 -11.25 7.73
C GLY A 24 -15.39 -9.84 7.27
N GLU A 25 -14.48 -8.87 7.39
CA GLU A 25 -14.68 -7.50 6.91
C GLU A 25 -13.96 -7.26 5.57
N GLN A 26 -14.62 -6.54 4.66
CA GLN A 26 -14.02 -6.13 3.39
C GLN A 26 -13.17 -4.87 3.60
N VAL A 27 -11.90 -4.96 3.22
CA VAL A 27 -10.95 -3.85 3.31
C VAL A 27 -11.01 -3.01 2.04
N LYS A 28 -11.60 -1.82 2.17
CA LYS A 28 -11.71 -0.85 1.07
C LYS A 28 -10.39 -0.12 0.77
N ASP A 29 -9.54 0.05 1.78
CA ASP A 29 -8.26 0.75 1.63
C ASP A 29 -7.18 0.12 2.52
N VAL A 30 -6.24 -0.57 1.88
CA VAL A 30 -5.09 -1.23 2.54
C VAL A 30 -4.05 -0.25 3.08
N THR A 31 -4.03 0.99 2.59
CA THR A 31 -3.07 2.00 3.04
C THR A 31 -3.45 2.62 4.37
N THR A 32 -4.73 2.52 4.75
CA THR A 32 -5.26 3.07 6.01
C THR A 32 -5.73 1.97 6.97
N HIS A 33 -5.99 0.77 6.47
CA HIS A 33 -6.44 -0.34 7.31
C HIS A 33 -5.40 -0.73 8.38
N PRO A 34 -5.77 -0.87 9.66
CA PRO A 34 -4.83 -1.14 10.76
C PRO A 34 -3.94 -2.37 10.53
N ALA A 35 -4.50 -3.41 9.90
CA ALA A 35 -3.77 -4.65 9.61
C ALA A 35 -2.71 -4.52 8.51
N PHE A 36 -2.82 -3.53 7.62
CA PHE A 36 -2.01 -3.44 6.39
C PHE A 36 -1.20 -2.15 6.28
N ALA A 37 -1.66 -1.05 6.87
CA ALA A 37 -1.07 0.28 6.74
C ALA A 37 0.42 0.31 7.15
N ARG A 38 0.78 -0.38 8.24
CA ARG A 38 2.19 -0.45 8.70
C ARG A 38 3.08 -1.19 7.70
N CYS A 39 2.61 -2.33 7.19
CA CYS A 39 3.35 -3.12 6.21
C CYS A 39 3.49 -2.38 4.87
N ALA A 40 2.40 -1.75 4.39
CA ALA A 40 2.41 -0.92 3.19
C ALA A 40 3.40 0.26 3.34
N GLY A 41 3.46 0.88 4.52
CA GLY A 41 4.44 1.91 4.84
C GLY A 41 5.89 1.42 4.76
N SER A 42 6.20 0.25 5.32
CA SER A 42 7.55 -0.33 5.24
C SER A 42 7.99 -0.59 3.79
N ILE A 43 7.08 -1.06 2.94
CA ILE A 43 7.36 -1.27 1.51
C ILE A 43 7.56 0.08 0.79
N ALA A 44 6.75 1.09 1.12
CA ALA A 44 6.91 2.44 0.60
C ALA A 44 8.30 3.02 0.93
N SER A 45 8.78 2.84 2.17
CA SER A 45 10.12 3.30 2.56
C SER A 45 11.26 2.60 1.81
N LEU A 46 11.06 1.33 1.42
CA LEU A 46 12.02 0.64 0.55
C LEU A 46 12.03 1.29 -0.84
N TYR A 47 10.86 1.61 -1.40
CA TYR A 47 10.77 2.34 -2.67
C TYR A 47 11.45 3.72 -2.61
N ASP A 48 11.29 4.45 -1.51
CA ASP A 48 11.97 5.74 -1.29
C ASP A 48 13.50 5.61 -1.23
N THR A 49 14.04 4.43 -0.87
CA THR A 49 15.50 4.20 -0.84
C THR A 49 16.08 3.96 -2.24
N GLN A 50 15.24 3.59 -3.21
CA GLN A 50 15.64 3.32 -4.59
C GLN A 50 15.64 4.58 -5.48
N PHE A 51 15.22 5.72 -4.95
CA PHE A 51 15.10 7.00 -5.66
C PHE A 51 16.11 8.03 -5.15
#